data_AF-A0A959MXM4-F1
#
_entry.id   AF-A0A959MXM4-F1
#
_cell.length_a   1.000
_cell.length_b   1.000
_cell.length_c   1.000
_cell.angle_alpha   90.00
_cell.angle_beta   90.00
_cell.angle_gamma   90.00
#
_symmetry.space_group_name_H-M   'P 1'
#
loop_
_entity.id
_entity.type
_entity.pdbx_description
1 polymer ?
#
loop_
_entity_poly.entity_id
_entity_poly.type
_entity_poly.pdbx_seq_one_letter_code
_entity_poly.pdbx_strand_id
1 'polypeptide(L)'
;MSNTAFIAARMGSERMPGKVLKELAGIPSLVHIFNILNEAKLVDDYAVLTSILSEDNVIADLCEKHNVKVFRGPVNDVLERFKIAAEQLKPEKIIRVTGDDPLMDPDIIDKVISEHMNGDYDYSSNMVERTYPRGMDTEVIEYKALESCWDGTFKEVDADDREHVTLFIRRHPEIFSINSVTNESESNDDIRLCLDTEEDAKLLTEIFNNLYKGRPIRLPEVLEFLKNNPELKNINSNIQQKPVKGKVY
;
A
#
# COMPACT_ATOMS: atom_id res chain seq x y z
N MET A 1 -1.87 17.55 -13.80
CA MET A 1 -1.97 16.98 -12.46
C MET A 1 -1.42 15.58 -12.57
N SER A 2 -0.38 15.24 -11.80
CA SER A 2 0.23 13.90 -11.84
C SER A 2 -0.08 13.15 -10.55
N ASN A 3 -0.70 11.99 -10.72
CA ASN A 3 -1.03 11.01 -9.71
C ASN A 3 0.05 9.94 -9.73
N THR A 4 1.02 10.01 -8.82
CA THR A 4 2.16 9.08 -8.81
C THR A 4 2.09 8.11 -7.63
N ALA A 5 2.15 6.81 -7.89
CA ALA A 5 2.15 5.81 -6.85
C ALA A 5 3.56 5.50 -6.33
N PHE A 6 3.73 5.56 -5.02
CA PHE A 6 4.97 5.26 -4.32
C PHE A 6 4.81 3.96 -3.55
N ILE A 7 5.56 2.93 -3.97
CA ILE A 7 5.53 1.58 -3.40
C ILE A 7 6.67 1.44 -2.40
N ALA A 8 6.36 1.42 -1.11
CA ALA A 8 7.36 1.16 -0.08
C ALA A 8 7.65 -0.35 0.02
N ALA A 9 8.87 -0.77 -0.33
CA ALA A 9 9.25 -2.19 -0.34
C ALA A 9 10.70 -2.40 0.16
N ARG A 10 10.89 -3.36 1.06
CA ARG A 10 12.20 -3.77 1.58
C ARG A 10 12.24 -5.28 1.85
N MET A 11 13.44 -5.85 1.81
CA MET A 11 13.70 -7.24 2.14
C MET A 11 13.61 -7.50 3.65
N GLY A 12 14.07 -6.56 4.48
CA GLY A 12 14.17 -6.69 5.93
C GLY A 12 12.85 -6.65 6.72
N SER A 13 11.81 -7.36 6.31
CA SER A 13 10.56 -7.43 7.08
C SER A 13 10.74 -8.28 8.36
N GLU A 14 10.16 -7.85 9.50
CA GLU A 14 10.35 -8.56 10.78
C GLU A 14 9.63 -9.91 10.85
N ARG A 15 8.44 -10.01 10.25
CA ARG A 15 7.57 -11.20 10.34
C ARG A 15 7.84 -12.22 9.25
N MET A 16 8.24 -11.76 8.06
CA MET A 16 8.51 -12.62 6.92
C MET A 16 9.58 -11.94 6.02
N PRO A 17 10.88 -12.08 6.32
CA PRO A 17 11.93 -11.50 5.50
C PRO A 17 11.81 -11.91 4.03
N GLY A 18 12.01 -10.97 3.11
CA GLY A 18 11.91 -11.21 1.67
C GLY A 18 10.49 -11.37 1.13
N LYS A 19 9.44 -11.13 1.93
CA LYS A 19 8.04 -11.27 1.52
C LYS A 19 7.68 -10.54 0.22
N VAL A 20 8.25 -9.35 -0.02
CA VAL A 20 7.99 -8.58 -1.25
C VAL A 20 8.43 -9.30 -2.53
N LEU A 21 9.31 -10.31 -2.43
CA LEU A 21 9.74 -11.16 -3.54
C LEU A 21 9.17 -12.58 -3.48
N LYS A 22 8.30 -12.88 -2.52
CA LYS A 22 7.61 -14.18 -2.46
C LYS A 22 6.87 -14.41 -3.77
N GLU A 23 7.10 -15.56 -4.39
CA GLU A 23 6.38 -15.92 -5.60
C GLU A 23 4.93 -16.33 -5.28
N LEU A 24 4.00 -15.76 -6.03
CA LEU A 24 2.58 -16.07 -6.05
C LEU A 24 2.22 -16.36 -7.52
N ALA A 25 1.73 -17.57 -7.81
CA ALA A 25 1.57 -18.08 -9.17
C ALA A 25 2.85 -17.94 -10.05
N GLY A 26 4.03 -18.15 -9.46
CA GLY A 26 5.33 -18.09 -10.14
C GLY A 26 5.83 -16.67 -10.47
N ILE A 27 5.19 -15.63 -9.94
CA ILE A 27 5.55 -14.23 -10.15
C ILE A 27 5.83 -13.58 -8.79
N PRO A 28 6.90 -12.78 -8.63
CA PRO A 28 7.17 -12.08 -7.38
C PRO A 28 6.01 -11.17 -6.96
N SER A 29 5.67 -11.17 -5.67
CA SER A 29 4.62 -10.34 -5.07
C SER A 29 4.68 -8.88 -5.53
N LEU A 30 5.86 -8.27 -5.53
CA LEU A 30 6.06 -6.88 -5.98
C LEU A 30 5.73 -6.67 -7.47
N VAL A 31 5.94 -7.69 -8.32
CA VAL A 31 5.58 -7.61 -9.76
C VAL A 31 4.07 -7.65 -9.95
N HIS A 32 3.32 -8.35 -9.08
CA HIS A 32 1.85 -8.26 -9.10
C HIS A 32 1.37 -6.83 -8.84
N ILE A 33 2.01 -6.12 -7.91
CA ILE A 33 1.71 -4.70 -7.64
C ILE A 33 1.99 -3.83 -8.87
N PHE A 34 3.08 -4.07 -9.59
CA PHE A 34 3.34 -3.35 -10.86
C PHE A 34 2.22 -3.58 -11.88
N ASN A 35 1.76 -4.84 -12.03
CA ASN A 35 0.67 -5.17 -12.94
C ASN A 35 -0.66 -4.51 -12.53
N ILE A 36 -0.94 -4.43 -11.23
CA ILE A 36 -2.11 -3.72 -10.69
C ILE A 36 -2.05 -2.23 -11.03
N LEU A 37 -0.91 -1.58 -10.78
CA LEU A 37 -0.74 -0.15 -11.03
C LEU A 37 -0.77 0.20 -12.53
N ASN A 38 -0.29 -0.71 -13.39
CA ASN A 38 -0.43 -0.56 -14.84
C ASN A 38 -1.89 -0.67 -15.33
N GLU A 39 -2.79 -1.28 -14.55
CA GLU A 39 -4.21 -1.42 -14.89
C GLU A 39 -5.08 -0.32 -14.27
N ALA A 40 -4.59 0.34 -13.21
CA ALA A 40 -5.25 1.50 -12.62
C ALA A 40 -5.25 2.68 -13.59
N LYS A 41 -6.41 3.28 -13.86
CA LYS A 41 -6.59 4.29 -14.91
C LYS A 41 -6.19 5.69 -14.47
N LEU A 42 -6.21 5.94 -13.17
CA LEU A 42 -5.92 7.24 -12.59
C LEU A 42 -4.51 7.34 -11.99
N VAL A 43 -3.69 6.29 -12.14
CA VAL A 43 -2.26 6.32 -11.79
C VAL A 43 -1.46 6.66 -13.04
N ASP A 44 -0.75 7.80 -13.03
CA ASP A 44 0.01 8.28 -14.18
C ASP A 44 1.42 7.65 -14.26
N ASP A 45 2.02 7.38 -13.11
CA ASP A 45 3.38 6.85 -12.98
C ASP A 45 3.54 6.17 -11.61
N TYR A 46 4.58 5.35 -11.45
CA TYR A 46 4.91 4.78 -10.15
C TYR A 46 6.39 4.51 -9.97
N ALA A 47 6.80 4.47 -8.70
CA ALA A 47 8.17 4.21 -8.30
C ALA A 47 8.23 3.31 -7.05
N VAL A 48 9.31 2.56 -6.94
CA VAL A 48 9.62 1.76 -5.75
C VAL A 48 10.57 2.53 -4.84
N LEU A 49 10.25 2.54 -3.56
CA LEU A 49 11.00 3.21 -2.50
C LEU A 49 11.56 2.13 -1.57
N THR A 50 12.88 1.91 -1.65
CA THR A 50 13.58 0.84 -0.90
C THR A 50 14.74 1.40 -0.06
N SER A 51 15.40 0.57 0.75
CA SER A 51 16.50 1.07 1.58
C SER A 51 17.85 1.06 0.84
N ILE A 52 18.82 1.76 1.40
CA ILE A 52 20.23 1.75 0.96
C ILE A 52 20.99 0.46 1.30
N LEU A 53 20.39 -0.48 2.03
CA LEU A 53 21.08 -1.72 2.42
C LEU A 53 21.32 -2.61 1.21
N SER A 54 22.44 -3.34 1.20
CA SER A 54 22.80 -4.22 0.08
C SER A 54 21.80 -5.37 -0.13
N GLU A 55 21.10 -5.81 0.92
CA GLU A 55 20.04 -6.81 0.79
C GLU A 55 18.89 -6.34 -0.12
N ASP A 56 18.64 -5.03 -0.21
CA ASP A 56 17.59 -4.46 -1.06
C ASP A 56 18.04 -4.26 -2.52
N ASN A 57 19.28 -4.61 -2.88
CA ASN A 57 19.75 -4.54 -4.27
C ASN A 57 18.88 -5.38 -5.21
N VAL A 58 18.41 -6.55 -4.74
CA VAL A 58 17.52 -7.41 -5.55
C VAL A 58 16.19 -6.74 -5.91
N ILE A 59 15.70 -5.81 -5.07
CA ILE A 59 14.51 -5.02 -5.38
C ILE A 59 14.84 -4.01 -6.49
N ALA A 60 16.00 -3.35 -6.41
CA ALA A 60 16.45 -2.42 -7.44
C ALA A 60 16.67 -3.12 -8.79
N ASP A 61 17.32 -4.29 -8.80
CA ASP A 61 17.54 -5.10 -10.00
C ASP A 61 16.20 -5.54 -10.63
N LEU A 62 15.22 -5.92 -9.79
CA LEU A 62 13.88 -6.25 -10.25
C LEU A 62 13.18 -5.03 -10.88
N CYS A 63 13.31 -3.85 -10.28
CA CYS A 63 12.75 -2.62 -10.83
C CYS A 63 13.37 -2.28 -12.19
N GLU A 64 14.70 -2.38 -12.32
CA GLU A 64 15.40 -2.15 -13.58
C GLU A 64 14.91 -3.09 -14.69
N LYS A 65 14.78 -4.39 -14.39
CA LYS A 65 14.24 -5.39 -15.33
C LYS A 65 12.83 -5.04 -15.84
N HIS A 66 12.03 -4.39 -15.02
CA HIS A 66 10.66 -3.99 -15.34
C HIS A 66 10.53 -2.52 -15.79
N ASN A 67 11.64 -1.80 -15.97
CA ASN A 67 11.67 -0.36 -16.28
C ASN A 67 10.91 0.52 -15.26
N VAL A 68 10.93 0.12 -13.98
CA VAL A 68 10.31 0.86 -12.87
C VAL A 68 11.37 1.71 -12.19
N LYS A 69 11.04 2.97 -11.91
CA LYS A 69 11.95 3.87 -11.18
C LYS A 69 12.14 3.37 -9.74
N VAL A 70 13.36 3.43 -9.23
CA VAL A 70 13.67 3.05 -7.85
C VAL A 70 14.40 4.18 -7.14
N PHE A 71 13.95 4.50 -5.93
CA PHE A 71 14.58 5.46 -5.04
C PHE A 71 15.03 4.74 -3.77
N ARG A 72 16.23 5.09 -3.29
CA ARG A 72 16.84 4.46 -2.12
C ARG A 72 17.06 5.49 -1.04
N GLY A 73 16.75 5.14 0.20
CA GLY A 73 16.97 6.01 1.35
C GLY A 73 17.17 5.25 2.66
N PRO A 74 17.10 5.95 3.80
CA PRO A 74 17.38 5.37 5.12
C PRO A 74 16.43 4.22 5.44
N VAL A 75 16.87 3.29 6.30
CA VAL A 75 16.10 2.06 6.65
C VAL A 75 14.87 2.40 7.50
N ASN A 76 15.09 3.11 8.61
CA ASN A 76 14.10 3.40 9.65
C ASN A 76 13.43 4.77 9.44
N ASP A 77 13.42 5.25 8.21
CA ASP A 77 12.83 6.53 7.86
C ASP A 77 12.15 6.43 6.50
N VAL A 78 10.91 5.96 6.53
CA VAL A 78 10.12 5.76 5.31
C VAL A 78 9.72 7.11 4.73
N LEU A 79 9.37 8.08 5.56
CA LEU A 79 9.02 9.43 5.13
C LEU A 79 10.17 10.10 4.37
N GLU A 80 11.42 9.92 4.78
CA GLU A 80 12.57 10.43 4.01
C GLU A 80 12.69 9.77 2.63
N ARG A 81 12.35 8.48 2.49
CA ARG A 81 12.31 7.82 1.17
C ARG A 81 11.23 8.44 0.28
N PHE A 82 10.08 8.78 0.86
CA PHE A 82 9.00 9.48 0.14
C PHE A 82 9.47 10.85 -0.34
N LYS A 83 10.10 11.63 0.54
CA LYS A 83 10.70 12.92 0.19
C LYS A 83 11.70 12.82 -0.97
N ILE A 84 12.65 11.88 -0.91
CA ILE A 84 13.68 11.69 -1.96
C ILE A 84 13.01 11.45 -3.33
N ALA A 85 11.98 10.59 -3.38
CA ALA A 85 11.25 10.34 -4.62
C ALA A 85 10.42 11.56 -5.06
N ALA A 86 9.73 12.21 -4.12
CA ALA A 86 8.84 13.34 -4.37
C ALA A 86 9.60 14.57 -4.90
N GLU A 87 10.79 14.88 -4.37
CA GLU A 87 11.63 16.00 -4.84
C GLU A 87 12.09 15.83 -6.30
N GLN A 88 12.26 14.58 -6.74
CA GLN A 88 12.69 14.24 -8.10
C GLN A 88 11.52 14.16 -9.08
N LEU A 89 10.42 13.54 -8.68
CA LEU A 89 9.26 13.29 -9.55
C LEU A 89 8.24 14.43 -9.54
N LYS A 90 8.23 15.24 -8.48
CA LYS A 90 7.32 16.39 -8.27
C LYS A 90 5.86 16.05 -8.59
N PRO A 91 5.31 14.99 -7.96
CA PRO A 91 3.91 14.64 -8.16
C PRO A 91 3.02 15.74 -7.60
N GLU A 92 1.81 15.86 -8.14
CA GLU A 92 0.78 16.67 -7.49
C GLU A 92 0.14 15.89 -6.33
N LYS A 93 -0.16 14.61 -6.59
CA LYS A 93 -0.76 13.68 -5.63
C LYS A 93 0.11 12.44 -5.52
N ILE A 94 0.35 12.01 -4.29
CA ILE A 94 1.10 10.80 -3.96
C ILE A 94 0.09 9.71 -3.61
N ILE A 95 0.12 8.59 -4.32
CA ILE A 95 -0.61 7.38 -3.94
C ILE A 95 0.34 6.48 -3.16
N ARG A 96 0.15 6.34 -1.85
CA ARG A 96 0.95 5.44 -1.03
C ARG A 96 0.45 4.01 -1.19
N VAL A 97 1.35 3.14 -1.61
CA VAL A 97 1.14 1.70 -1.75
C VAL A 97 2.20 0.96 -0.93
N THR A 98 1.82 -0.11 -0.22
CA THR A 98 2.77 -0.93 0.51
C THR A 98 3.13 -2.17 -0.31
N GLY A 99 4.42 -2.56 -0.30
CA GLY A 99 4.94 -3.66 -1.11
C GLY A 99 4.46 -5.06 -0.70
N ASP A 100 3.58 -5.15 0.30
CA ASP A 100 3.03 -6.36 0.87
C ASP A 100 1.56 -6.61 0.54
N ASP A 101 0.96 -5.82 -0.34
CA ASP A 101 -0.43 -5.97 -0.73
C ASP A 101 -0.56 -6.41 -2.21
N PRO A 102 -0.17 -7.66 -2.57
CA PRO A 102 -0.17 -8.11 -3.96
C PRO A 102 -1.56 -8.35 -4.56
N LEU A 103 -2.63 -8.26 -3.76
CA LEU A 103 -4.02 -8.45 -4.17
C LEU A 103 -4.82 -7.15 -4.24
N MET A 104 -4.19 -5.98 -4.17
CA MET A 104 -4.90 -4.71 -4.35
C MET A 104 -5.72 -4.71 -5.63
N ASP A 105 -6.86 -4.00 -5.60
CA ASP A 105 -7.75 -3.89 -6.76
C ASP A 105 -7.54 -2.53 -7.47
N PRO A 106 -7.18 -2.52 -8.77
CA PRO A 106 -7.06 -1.29 -9.54
C PRO A 106 -8.30 -0.40 -9.49
N ASP A 107 -9.50 -0.98 -9.42
CA ASP A 107 -10.75 -0.21 -9.39
C ASP A 107 -10.96 0.47 -8.03
N ILE A 108 -10.45 -0.13 -6.94
CA ILE A 108 -10.47 0.48 -5.60
C ILE A 108 -9.45 1.62 -5.55
N ILE A 109 -8.26 1.43 -6.14
CA ILE A 109 -7.25 2.50 -6.26
C ILE A 109 -7.86 3.70 -7.00
N ASP A 110 -8.45 3.46 -8.16
CA ASP A 110 -9.11 4.51 -8.96
C ASP A 110 -10.27 5.15 -8.20
N LYS A 111 -11.06 4.38 -7.44
CA LYS A 111 -12.13 4.93 -6.60
C LYS A 111 -11.59 5.91 -5.57
N VAL A 112 -10.53 5.53 -4.82
CA VAL A 112 -9.97 6.40 -3.77
C VAL A 112 -9.36 7.67 -4.40
N ILE A 113 -8.69 7.56 -5.54
CA ILE A 113 -8.17 8.73 -6.28
C ILE A 113 -9.32 9.63 -6.75
N SER A 114 -10.39 9.06 -7.32
CA SER A 114 -11.53 9.85 -7.79
C SER A 114 -12.24 10.57 -6.65
N GLU A 115 -12.47 9.91 -5.51
CA GLU A 115 -13.09 10.54 -4.33
C GLU A 115 -12.21 11.66 -3.76
N HIS A 116 -10.89 11.46 -3.77
CA HIS A 116 -9.95 12.53 -3.40
C HIS A 116 -10.05 13.74 -4.33
N MET A 117 -10.06 13.51 -5.65
CA MET A 117 -10.13 14.58 -6.66
C MET A 117 -11.48 15.30 -6.71
N ASN A 118 -12.56 14.64 -6.29
CA ASN A 118 -13.90 15.23 -6.25
C ASN A 118 -14.11 16.15 -5.03
N GLY A 119 -13.22 16.10 -4.04
CA GLY A 119 -13.23 16.98 -2.88
C GLY A 119 -11.98 17.86 -2.78
N ASP A 120 -11.94 18.67 -1.72
CA ASP A 120 -10.76 19.47 -1.34
C ASP A 120 -10.17 18.83 -0.08
N TYR A 121 -9.51 17.69 -0.28
CA TYR A 121 -8.95 16.86 0.79
C TYR A 121 -7.44 16.86 0.72
N ASP A 122 -6.77 16.95 1.87
CA ASP A 122 -5.33 16.77 1.97
C ASP A 122 -4.95 15.27 1.93
N TYR A 123 -5.87 14.43 2.39
CA TYR A 123 -5.67 12.99 2.50
C TYR A 123 -6.99 12.23 2.34
N SER A 124 -7.00 11.21 1.49
CA SER A 124 -8.12 10.29 1.32
C SER A 124 -7.65 8.85 1.46
N SER A 125 -8.38 8.02 2.20
CA SER A 125 -8.07 6.60 2.30
C SER A 125 -9.26 5.74 2.65
N ASN A 126 -9.22 4.48 2.22
CA ASN A 126 -10.14 3.44 2.66
C ASN A 126 -9.73 2.74 3.97
N MET A 127 -8.73 3.29 4.67
CA MET A 127 -8.27 2.81 5.97
C MET A 127 -8.70 3.67 7.17
N VAL A 128 -9.31 4.85 6.92
CA VAL A 128 -9.80 5.73 8.00
C VAL A 128 -10.93 4.99 8.72
N GLU A 129 -12.04 4.76 8.02
CA GLU A 129 -13.02 3.75 8.38
C GLU A 129 -12.82 2.53 7.47
N ARG A 130 -12.43 1.40 8.07
CA ARG A 130 -12.16 0.18 7.32
C ARG A 130 -13.44 -0.57 7.04
N THR A 131 -13.79 -0.66 5.77
CA THR A 131 -14.90 -1.50 5.25
C THR A 131 -14.42 -2.48 4.17
N TYR A 132 -13.21 -2.27 3.63
CA TYR A 132 -12.54 -3.18 2.72
C TYR A 132 -11.66 -4.17 3.48
N PRO A 133 -11.37 -5.35 2.88
CA PRO A 133 -10.38 -6.27 3.42
C PRO A 133 -9.05 -5.59 3.64
N ARG A 134 -8.31 -6.04 4.66
CA ARG A 134 -6.90 -5.66 4.78
C ARG A 134 -6.12 -6.19 3.59
N GLY A 135 -5.24 -5.37 3.03
CA GLY A 135 -4.55 -5.68 1.78
C GLY A 135 -5.18 -5.04 0.53
N MET A 136 -6.23 -4.24 0.72
CA MET A 136 -6.83 -3.36 -0.29
C MET A 136 -6.50 -1.89 -0.03
N ASP A 137 -5.50 -1.65 0.83
CA ASP A 137 -5.27 -0.35 1.47
C ASP A 137 -4.71 0.65 0.45
N THR A 138 -5.43 1.74 0.23
CA THR A 138 -5.00 2.83 -0.65
C THR A 138 -5.07 4.16 0.10
N GLU A 139 -4.04 4.98 -0.05
CA GLU A 139 -3.96 6.32 0.50
C GLU A 139 -3.55 7.29 -0.60
N VAL A 140 -4.29 8.38 -0.74
CA VAL A 140 -4.00 9.47 -1.68
C VAL A 140 -3.75 10.72 -0.86
N ILE A 141 -2.60 11.36 -1.09
CA ILE A 141 -2.13 12.49 -0.30
C ILE A 141 -1.73 13.63 -1.24
N GLU A 142 -2.18 14.85 -0.93
CA GLU A 142 -1.68 16.05 -1.59
C GLU A 142 -0.19 16.21 -1.30
N TYR A 143 0.62 16.46 -2.33
CA TYR A 143 2.08 16.59 -2.18
C TYR A 143 2.43 17.60 -1.07
N LYS A 144 1.73 18.74 -1.02
CA LYS A 144 1.97 19.79 -0.03
C LYS A 144 1.68 19.35 1.40
N ALA A 145 0.64 18.54 1.59
CA ALA A 145 0.29 18.02 2.91
C ALA A 145 1.42 17.09 3.41
N LEU A 146 1.92 16.20 2.55
CA LEU A 146 3.02 15.33 2.94
C LEU A 146 4.35 16.09 3.08
N GLU A 147 4.57 17.13 2.26
CA GLU A 147 5.75 18.01 2.34
C GLU A 147 5.87 18.70 3.70
N SER A 148 4.75 19.23 4.21
CA SER A 148 4.72 19.85 5.53
C SER A 148 5.08 18.90 6.68
N CYS A 149 5.00 17.58 6.47
CA CYS A 149 5.40 16.58 7.45
C CYS A 149 6.92 16.30 7.46
N TRP A 150 7.67 16.68 6.43
CA TRP A 150 9.14 16.44 6.37
C TRP A 150 9.99 17.70 6.22
N ASP A 151 9.40 18.86 5.95
CA ASP A 151 10.10 20.14 5.74
C ASP A 151 10.42 20.90 7.05
N GLY A 152 9.95 20.39 8.19
CA GLY A 152 10.13 20.99 9.50
C GLY A 152 9.04 21.99 9.90
N THR A 153 7.95 22.09 9.14
CA THR A 153 6.74 22.86 9.50
C THR A 153 6.20 22.43 10.86
N PHE A 154 6.08 21.11 11.08
CA PHE A 154 5.64 20.53 12.34
C PHE A 154 6.83 19.99 13.13
N LYS A 155 7.02 20.48 14.36
CA LYS A 155 8.15 20.07 15.23
C LYS A 155 7.85 18.78 16.00
N GLU A 156 6.58 18.43 16.07
CA GLU A 156 6.02 17.28 16.75
C GLU A 156 6.09 15.97 15.95
N VAL A 157 6.46 16.00 14.67
CA VAL A 157 6.63 14.79 13.84
C VAL A 157 7.69 13.89 14.48
N ASP A 158 7.26 12.71 14.90
CA ASP A 158 8.09 11.76 15.64
C ASP A 158 8.63 10.60 14.77
N ALA A 159 9.32 9.65 15.40
CA ALA A 159 9.87 8.49 14.69
C ALA A 159 8.79 7.52 14.18
N ASP A 160 7.66 7.38 14.89
CA ASP A 160 6.54 6.56 14.43
C ASP A 160 5.87 7.22 13.21
N ASP A 161 5.77 8.55 13.19
CA ASP A 161 5.27 9.32 12.05
C ASP A 161 6.16 9.15 10.82
N ARG A 162 7.49 9.18 11.01
CA ARG A 162 8.45 8.94 9.93
C ARG A 162 8.45 7.51 9.41
N GLU A 163 8.19 6.52 10.27
CA GLU A 163 8.05 5.12 9.84
C GLU A 163 6.74 4.87 9.09
N HIS A 164 5.64 5.49 9.56
CA HIS A 164 4.30 5.23 9.04
C HIS A 164 3.80 6.24 8.01
N VAL A 165 4.62 7.23 7.63
CA VAL A 165 4.45 8.21 6.54
C VAL A 165 3.26 9.14 6.73
N THR A 166 2.04 8.61 6.75
CA THR A 166 0.76 9.35 6.82
C THR A 166 0.22 9.45 8.24
N LEU A 167 0.90 8.85 9.22
CA LEU A 167 0.42 8.77 10.61
C LEU A 167 0.23 10.16 11.24
N PHE A 168 1.16 11.08 10.98
CA PHE A 168 1.03 12.46 11.46
C PHE A 168 -0.26 13.10 10.93
N ILE A 169 -0.47 13.08 9.61
CA ILE A 169 -1.68 13.61 8.95
C ILE A 169 -2.93 13.06 9.61
N ARG A 170 -2.98 11.74 9.82
CA ARG A 170 -4.13 11.04 10.42
C ARG A 170 -4.37 11.37 11.89
N ARG A 171 -3.34 11.71 12.64
CA ARG A 171 -3.44 12.11 14.06
C ARG A 171 -3.93 13.55 14.23
N HIS A 172 -3.92 14.34 13.15
CA HIS A 172 -4.19 15.78 13.17
C HIS A 172 -5.35 16.18 12.24
N PRO A 173 -6.57 15.62 12.41
CA PRO A 173 -7.74 16.00 11.61
C PRO A 173 -8.18 17.46 11.80
N GLU A 174 -7.69 18.14 12.85
CA GLU A 174 -7.86 19.58 13.05
C GLU A 174 -6.98 20.44 12.13
N ILE A 175 -5.95 19.84 11.52
CA ILE A 175 -5.00 20.49 10.60
C ILE A 175 -5.28 20.08 9.16
N PHE A 176 -5.57 18.79 8.93
CA PHE A 176 -5.70 18.22 7.59
C PHE A 176 -7.14 17.82 7.28
N SER A 177 -7.57 18.11 6.05
CA SER A 177 -8.86 17.65 5.51
C SER A 177 -8.76 16.17 5.12
N ILE A 178 -9.43 15.31 5.89
CA ILE A 178 -9.35 13.84 5.76
C ILE A 178 -10.67 13.26 5.23
N ASN A 179 -10.59 12.48 4.15
CA ASN A 179 -11.71 11.72 3.60
C ASN A 179 -11.58 10.21 3.89
N SER A 180 -12.69 9.60 4.28
CA SER A 180 -12.82 8.15 4.44
C SER A 180 -13.58 7.56 3.26
N VAL A 181 -12.93 6.70 2.47
CA VAL A 181 -13.55 6.06 1.30
C VAL A 181 -14.01 4.67 1.69
N THR A 182 -15.31 4.51 1.93
CA THR A 182 -15.89 3.24 2.38
C THR A 182 -16.57 2.46 1.25
N ASN A 183 -16.78 1.17 1.49
CA ASN A 183 -17.65 0.33 0.69
C ASN A 183 -19.09 0.41 1.24
N GLU A 184 -19.98 1.12 0.54
CA GLU A 184 -21.34 1.39 1.02
C GLU A 184 -22.25 0.15 1.05
N SER A 185 -21.95 -0.88 0.24
CA SER A 185 -22.84 -2.03 0.08
C SER A 185 -22.67 -3.12 1.13
N GLU A 186 -21.43 -3.39 1.57
CA GLU A 186 -21.11 -4.48 2.51
C GLU A 186 -19.69 -4.31 3.09
N SER A 187 -19.56 -4.47 4.41
CA SER A 187 -18.25 -4.49 5.08
C SER A 187 -17.62 -5.87 4.99
N ASN A 188 -16.33 -5.91 4.62
CA ASN A 188 -15.49 -7.11 4.54
C ASN A 188 -14.18 -6.89 5.30
N ASP A 189 -14.23 -6.09 6.37
CA ASP A 189 -13.08 -5.71 7.20
C ASP A 189 -12.55 -6.86 8.08
N ASP A 190 -13.31 -7.95 8.19
CA ASP A 190 -12.92 -9.22 8.80
C ASP A 190 -11.93 -10.03 7.95
N ILE A 191 -11.77 -9.70 6.66
CA ILE A 191 -10.91 -10.43 5.73
C ILE A 191 -9.50 -9.82 5.66
N ARG A 192 -8.48 -10.69 5.69
CA ARG A 192 -7.06 -10.33 5.61
C ARG A 192 -6.39 -10.91 4.37
N LEU A 193 -5.97 -10.03 3.46
CA LEU A 193 -5.37 -10.31 2.14
C LEU A 193 -3.99 -9.63 1.94
N CYS A 194 -3.35 -9.14 2.99
CA CYS A 194 -1.97 -8.64 2.95
C CYS A 194 -0.97 -9.78 3.16
N LEU A 195 0.25 -9.67 2.62
CA LEU A 195 1.34 -10.64 2.74
C LEU A 195 2.29 -10.25 3.87
N ASP A 196 2.11 -10.83 5.05
CA ASP A 196 2.78 -10.36 6.26
C ASP A 196 3.34 -11.50 7.13
N THR A 197 2.65 -12.64 7.13
CA THR A 197 3.07 -13.88 7.81
C THR A 197 3.05 -15.07 6.83
N GLU A 198 3.53 -16.21 7.28
CA GLU A 198 3.45 -17.46 6.50
C GLU A 198 2.00 -17.92 6.30
N GLU A 199 1.10 -17.67 7.26
CA GLU A 199 -0.34 -17.93 7.13
C GLU A 199 -0.96 -17.04 6.04
N ASP A 200 -0.62 -15.76 6.02
CA ASP A 200 -1.02 -14.85 4.96
C ASP A 200 -0.52 -15.36 3.59
N ALA A 201 0.75 -15.78 3.51
CA ALA A 201 1.33 -16.33 2.29
C ALA A 201 0.61 -17.61 1.81
N LYS A 202 0.15 -18.47 2.73
CA LYS A 202 -0.62 -19.68 2.40
C LYS A 202 -1.97 -19.31 1.79
N LEU A 203 -2.74 -18.42 2.43
CA LEU A 203 -4.03 -17.99 1.90
C LEU A 203 -3.87 -17.32 0.53
N LEU A 204 -2.90 -16.43 0.40
CA LEU A 204 -2.59 -15.79 -0.89
C LEU A 204 -2.20 -16.82 -1.95
N THR A 205 -1.39 -17.83 -1.61
CA THR A 205 -1.02 -18.89 -2.56
C THR A 205 -2.25 -19.63 -3.08
N GLU A 206 -3.21 -19.97 -2.21
CA GLU A 206 -4.47 -20.60 -2.63
C GLU A 206 -5.28 -19.70 -3.56
N ILE A 207 -5.43 -18.41 -3.22
CA ILE A 207 -6.17 -17.44 -4.03
C ILE A 207 -5.50 -17.30 -5.42
N PHE A 208 -4.19 -17.10 -5.47
CA PHE A 208 -3.46 -16.92 -6.72
C PHE A 208 -3.49 -18.17 -7.59
N ASN A 209 -3.32 -19.37 -7.02
CA ASN A 209 -3.36 -20.62 -7.80
C ASN A 209 -4.71 -20.86 -8.47
N ASN A 210 -5.81 -20.41 -7.84
CA ASN A 210 -7.17 -20.64 -8.35
C ASN A 210 -7.69 -19.51 -9.24
N LEU A 211 -7.29 -18.26 -8.97
CA LEU A 211 -7.88 -17.08 -9.61
C LEU A 211 -6.96 -16.37 -10.59
N TYR A 212 -5.63 -16.49 -10.46
CA TYR A 212 -4.70 -15.78 -11.33
C TYR A 212 -4.74 -16.33 -12.76
N LYS A 213 -5.05 -15.45 -13.72
CA LYS A 213 -5.18 -15.79 -15.16
C LYS A 213 -4.29 -14.92 -16.04
N GLY A 214 -3.15 -14.47 -15.52
CA GLY A 214 -2.25 -13.55 -16.22
C GLY A 214 -2.70 -12.08 -16.19
N ARG A 215 -3.67 -11.74 -15.33
CA ARG A 215 -4.11 -10.37 -15.04
C ARG A 215 -4.30 -10.17 -13.53
N PRO A 216 -4.28 -8.93 -13.01
CA PRO A 216 -4.71 -8.63 -11.65
C PRO A 216 -6.04 -9.29 -11.28
N ILE A 217 -6.10 -9.85 -10.08
CA ILE A 217 -7.30 -10.49 -9.52
C ILE A 217 -8.14 -9.39 -8.89
N ARG A 218 -9.45 -9.35 -9.17
CA ARG A 218 -10.33 -8.31 -8.62
C ARG A 218 -10.96 -8.77 -7.31
N LEU A 219 -11.22 -7.83 -6.39
CA LEU A 219 -11.79 -8.13 -5.08
C LEU A 219 -13.10 -8.95 -5.18
N PRO A 220 -14.05 -8.66 -6.09
CA PRO A 220 -15.25 -9.48 -6.23
C PRO A 220 -14.96 -10.96 -6.54
N GLU A 221 -13.91 -11.26 -7.30
CA GLU A 221 -13.50 -12.65 -7.59
C GLU A 221 -12.98 -13.34 -6.33
N VAL A 222 -12.22 -12.62 -5.51
CA VAL A 222 -11.70 -13.13 -4.23
C VAL A 222 -12.84 -13.37 -3.24
N LEU A 223 -13.77 -12.43 -3.11
CA LEU A 223 -14.91 -12.56 -2.19
C LEU A 223 -15.79 -13.76 -2.55
N GLU A 224 -16.11 -13.93 -3.83
CA GLU A 224 -16.89 -15.08 -4.31
C GLU A 224 -16.12 -16.40 -4.12
N PHE A 225 -14.81 -16.41 -4.34
CA PHE A 225 -13.98 -17.58 -4.07
C PHE A 225 -13.98 -17.96 -2.58
N LEU A 226 -13.79 -17.00 -1.67
CA LEU A 226 -13.80 -17.24 -0.23
C LEU A 226 -15.19 -17.61 0.30
N LYS A 227 -16.25 -17.11 -0.33
CA LYS A 227 -17.63 -17.51 -0.01
C LYS A 227 -17.89 -18.97 -0.36
N ASN A 228 -17.33 -19.45 -1.47
CA ASN A 228 -17.44 -20.84 -1.91
C ASN A 228 -16.47 -21.79 -1.19
N ASN A 229 -15.44 -21.25 -0.53
CA ASN A 229 -14.42 -22.01 0.21
C ASN A 229 -14.21 -21.39 1.61
N PRO A 230 -15.24 -21.42 2.48
CA PRO A 230 -15.24 -20.68 3.75
C PRO A 230 -14.14 -21.11 4.73
N GLU A 231 -13.64 -22.34 4.62
CA GLU A 231 -12.53 -22.84 5.42
C GLU A 231 -11.22 -22.07 5.19
N LEU A 232 -11.02 -21.50 4.00
CA LEU A 232 -9.81 -20.72 3.67
C LEU A 232 -9.71 -19.44 4.51
N LYS A 233 -10.85 -18.85 4.90
CA LYS A 233 -10.86 -17.68 5.79
C LYS A 233 -10.21 -17.96 7.15
N ASN A 234 -10.15 -19.23 7.58
CA ASN A 234 -9.57 -19.61 8.87
C ASN A 234 -8.03 -19.68 8.86
N ILE A 235 -7.39 -19.63 7.68
CA ILE A 235 -5.93 -19.80 7.57
C ILE A 235 -5.19 -18.72 8.36
N ASN A 236 -5.63 -17.46 8.26
CA ASN A 236 -5.01 -16.30 8.91
C ASN A 236 -5.98 -15.52 9.82
N SER A 237 -7.15 -16.07 10.17
CA SER A 237 -8.15 -15.38 11.00
C SER A 237 -7.66 -15.01 12.41
N ASN A 238 -6.70 -15.77 12.94
CA ASN A 238 -6.11 -15.51 14.26
C ASN A 238 -4.97 -14.48 14.22
N ILE A 239 -4.55 -14.01 13.04
CA ILE A 239 -3.44 -13.08 12.90
C ILE A 239 -3.88 -11.68 13.27
N GLN A 240 -3.34 -11.16 14.37
CA GLN A 240 -3.58 -9.79 14.79
C GLN A 240 -2.58 -8.83 14.13
N GLN A 241 -3.08 -7.74 13.57
CA GLN A 241 -2.23 -6.67 13.07
C GLN A 241 -1.54 -5.99 14.25
N LYS A 242 -0.21 -5.76 14.14
CA LYS A 242 0.51 -4.99 15.16
C LYS A 242 -0.16 -3.61 15.32
N PRO A 243 -0.49 -3.20 16.56
CA PRO A 243 -0.97 -1.85 16.80
C PRO A 243 0.18 -0.89 16.47
N VAL A 244 -0.14 0.18 15.74
CA VAL A 244 0.76 1.33 15.65
C VAL A 244 0.45 2.17 16.88
N LYS A 245 1.47 2.60 17.62
CA LYS A 245 1.26 3.45 18.80
C LYS A 245 0.49 4.70 18.37
N GLY A 246 -0.49 5.12 19.16
CA GLY A 246 -1.31 6.29 18.84
C GLY A 246 -2.23 6.13 17.63
N LYS A 247 -2.62 4.90 17.25
CA LYS A 247 -3.76 4.71 16.35
C LYS A 247 -5.02 5.28 17.00
N VAL A 248 -5.48 6.38 16.45
CA VAL A 248 -6.91 6.73 16.48
C VAL A 248 -7.54 5.83 15.41
N TYR A 249 -8.35 4.87 15.83
CA TYR A 249 -9.33 4.22 14.95
C TYR A 249 -10.62 5.02 15.07
#